data_AF-A0A5D4GRV7-F1
#
_entry.id   AF-A0A5D4GRV7-F1
#
_cell.length_a   1.000
_cell.length_b   1.000
_cell.length_c   1.000
_cell.angle_alpha   90.00
_cell.angle_beta   90.00
_cell.angle_gamma   90.00
#
_symmetry.space_group_name_H-M   'P 1'
#
loop_
_entity.id
_entity.type
_entity.pdbx_description
1 polymer ?
#
loop_
_entity_poly.entity_id
_entity_poly.type
_entity_poly.pdbx_seq_one_letter_code
_entity_poly.pdbx_strand_id
1 'polypeptide(L)'
;STPWDVLFPYDKIHHKAENLPLSISRFGFFWGTYSYFIHRDVVADLLRICRYITAPLDEVLVAIGLKKRIKLLCIDTDWFRFDQSASISFVARKQTVIDYVDNYVVWSDEEIEEVRIIMHYLSAVASEVDVKIFLHAGTLLGAIRHGKIMNWDDDVDLMIDKKDSKALLDRIIRDKKYNITKWIWKTTGKAYYKVWKPGGYKVEGFEYTFPFVDIWIVETDR
;
A
#
# COMPACT_ATOMS: atom_id res chain seq x y z
N SER A 1 37.13 10.20 24.19
CA SER A 1 36.42 9.41 23.17
C SER A 1 35.08 10.07 22.89
N THR A 2 34.67 10.12 21.63
CA THR A 2 33.36 10.64 21.21
C THR A 2 32.25 9.71 21.73
N PRO A 3 31.15 10.22 22.31
CA PRO A 3 30.17 9.36 23.01
C PRO A 3 29.20 8.61 22.09
N TRP A 4 29.40 8.66 20.77
CA TRP A 4 28.47 8.16 19.76
C TRP A 4 29.19 7.43 18.63
N ASP A 5 28.50 6.48 18.02
CA ASP A 5 28.98 5.68 16.90
C ASP A 5 28.44 6.21 15.56
N VAL A 6 27.19 6.72 15.57
CA VAL A 6 26.56 7.39 14.44
C VAL A 6 25.87 8.67 14.92
N LEU A 7 26.11 9.77 14.19
CA LEU A 7 25.48 11.07 14.40
C LEU A 7 24.56 11.42 13.24
N PHE A 8 23.31 11.73 13.56
CA PHE A 8 22.34 12.29 12.63
C PHE A 8 22.17 13.79 12.88
N PRO A 9 22.73 14.67 12.02
CA PRO A 9 22.42 16.10 12.01
C PRO A 9 21.08 16.32 11.31
N TYR A 10 20.14 16.98 11.98
CA TYR A 10 18.78 17.14 11.47
C TYR A 10 18.37 18.61 11.39
N ASP A 11 17.91 19.09 10.22
CA ASP A 11 17.06 20.29 10.13
C ASP A 11 15.84 19.97 9.28
N LYS A 12 14.71 19.71 9.93
CA LYS A 12 13.37 19.82 9.32
C LYS A 12 12.31 20.17 10.36
N ILE A 13 12.64 21.01 11.35
CA ILE A 13 11.67 21.62 12.28
C ILE A 13 11.81 23.14 12.23
N HIS A 14 11.71 23.74 11.04
CA HIS A 14 11.13 25.08 10.96
C HIS A 14 9.59 24.97 10.89
N HIS A 15 9.02 24.80 12.09
CA HIS A 15 7.76 25.34 12.64
C HIS A 15 6.41 25.32 11.90
N LYS A 16 6.27 24.84 10.65
CA LYS A 16 4.94 24.74 9.98
C LYS A 16 4.75 23.52 9.09
N ALA A 17 5.40 22.39 9.37
CA ALA A 17 5.06 21.13 8.72
C ALA A 17 3.90 20.46 9.48
N GLU A 18 2.70 21.06 9.39
CA GLU A 18 1.48 20.35 9.73
C GLU A 18 1.36 19.16 8.76
N ASN A 19 1.43 17.94 9.31
CA ASN A 19 0.99 16.68 8.71
C ASN A 19 1.28 16.51 7.21
N LEU A 20 2.48 16.02 6.86
CA LEU A 20 2.72 15.38 5.56
C LEU A 20 2.29 13.90 5.64
N PRO A 21 1.09 13.50 5.21
CA PRO A 21 0.51 12.20 5.53
C PRO A 21 0.99 11.06 4.60
N LEU A 22 2.05 11.29 3.80
CA LEU A 22 2.37 10.45 2.64
C LEU A 22 3.78 9.86 2.60
N SER A 23 4.58 9.95 3.68
CA SER A 23 5.86 9.22 3.74
C SER A 23 5.78 8.05 4.71
N ILE A 24 6.03 6.85 4.21
CA ILE A 24 6.13 5.60 4.98
C ILE A 24 7.43 5.66 5.83
N SER A 25 7.42 6.45 6.90
CA SER A 25 8.43 6.39 7.95
C SER A 25 7.87 5.56 9.09
N ARG A 26 8.67 4.61 9.59
CA ARG A 26 8.27 3.66 10.63
C ARG A 26 7.86 4.33 11.94
N PHE A 27 8.19 5.61 12.12
CA PHE A 27 7.98 6.35 13.38
C PHE A 27 7.23 7.68 13.22
N GLY A 28 6.66 8.00 12.06
CA GLY A 28 5.94 9.27 11.85
C GLY A 28 6.84 10.53 11.87
N PHE A 29 8.16 10.35 11.92
CA PHE A 29 9.16 11.40 11.75
C PHE A 29 9.83 11.23 10.39
N PHE A 30 9.91 12.31 9.61
CA PHE A 30 10.76 12.30 8.42
C PHE A 30 12.20 12.34 8.90
N TRP A 31 12.96 11.25 8.73
CA TRP A 31 14.40 11.30 8.99
C TRP A 31 15.02 12.20 7.92
N GLY A 32 15.76 13.21 8.37
CA GLY A 32 16.30 14.28 7.52
C GLY A 32 17.27 13.77 6.47
N THR A 33 18.01 14.68 5.84
CA THR A 33 18.94 14.41 4.73
C THR A 33 19.70 13.09 4.87
N TYR A 34 20.01 12.41 3.75
CA TYR A 34 20.89 11.22 3.70
C TYR A 34 22.34 11.46 4.20
N SER A 35 22.56 12.50 4.99
CA SER A 35 23.80 12.94 5.58
C SER A 35 23.85 12.51 7.04
N TYR A 36 24.76 11.62 7.37
CA TYR A 36 25.06 11.18 8.72
C TYR A 36 26.57 11.01 8.85
N PHE A 37 27.08 11.14 10.06
CA PHE A 37 28.49 10.91 10.35
C PHE A 37 28.65 9.58 11.09
N ILE A 38 29.56 8.74 10.60
CA ILE A 38 29.89 7.47 11.23
C ILE A 38 31.28 7.58 11.84
N HIS A 39 31.41 7.23 13.11
CA HIS A 39 32.69 7.18 13.77
C HIS A 39 33.58 6.10 13.12
N ARG A 40 34.83 6.45 12.77
CA ARG A 40 35.73 5.55 12.02
C ARG A 40 35.86 4.18 12.67
N ASP A 41 36.01 4.15 13.99
CA ASP A 41 36.30 2.93 14.74
C ASP A 41 35.18 1.88 14.66
N VAL A 42 33.95 2.28 14.33
CA VAL A 42 32.82 1.36 14.22
C VAL A 42 32.52 0.91 12.79
N VAL A 43 33.21 1.46 11.78
CA VAL A 43 32.90 1.20 10.37
C VAL A 43 33.02 -0.29 10.03
N ALA A 44 34.08 -0.96 10.49
CA ALA A 44 34.29 -2.38 10.21
C ALA A 44 33.17 -3.26 10.81
N ASP A 45 32.75 -2.96 12.05
CA ASP A 45 31.64 -3.67 12.70
C ASP A 45 30.30 -3.36 12.04
N LEU A 46 30.07 -2.11 11.64
CA LEU A 46 28.86 -1.71 10.91
C LEU A 46 28.75 -2.42 9.56
N LEU A 47 29.84 -2.56 8.79
CA LEU A 47 29.83 -3.32 7.53
C LEU A 47 29.50 -4.80 7.76
N ARG A 48 29.91 -5.38 8.88
CA ARG A 48 29.57 -6.76 9.26
C ARG A 48 28.11 -6.90 9.70
N ILE A 49 27.60 -5.93 10.45
CA ILE A 49 26.21 -5.93 10.95
C ILE A 49 25.22 -5.61 9.82
N CYS A 50 25.55 -4.66 8.95
CA CYS A 50 24.74 -4.18 7.83
C CYS A 50 25.12 -4.90 6.53
N ARG A 51 25.26 -6.23 6.57
CA ARG A 51 25.69 -7.00 5.39
C ARG A 51 24.74 -6.85 4.19
N TYR A 52 23.46 -6.63 4.46
CA TYR A 52 22.43 -6.40 3.45
C TYR A 52 21.63 -5.15 3.81
N ILE A 53 21.41 -4.29 2.81
CA ILE A 53 20.60 -3.08 2.95
C ILE A 53 19.23 -3.39 2.34
N THR A 54 18.25 -3.67 3.19
CA THR A 54 16.87 -4.02 2.77
C THR A 54 15.88 -2.86 2.89
N ALA A 55 16.33 -1.72 3.41
CA ALA A 55 15.59 -0.48 3.59
C ALA A 55 16.58 0.70 3.44
N PRO A 56 16.13 1.97 3.38
CA PRO A 56 17.03 3.11 3.44
C PRO A 56 18.06 2.97 4.59
N LEU A 57 19.33 3.27 4.33
CA LEU A 57 20.44 2.95 5.25
C LEU A 57 20.28 3.64 6.61
N ASP A 58 19.75 4.85 6.63
CA ASP A 58 19.33 5.58 7.82
C ASP A 58 18.33 4.79 8.69
N GLU A 59 17.27 4.23 8.10
CA GLU A 59 16.31 3.37 8.82
C GLU A 59 16.98 2.09 9.37
N VAL A 60 17.91 1.52 8.61
CA VAL A 60 18.70 0.35 9.06
C VAL A 60 19.57 0.72 10.27
N LEU A 61 20.28 1.85 10.23
CA LEU A 61 21.13 2.32 11.33
C LEU A 61 20.30 2.66 12.58
N VAL A 62 19.15 3.32 12.41
CA VAL A 62 18.21 3.59 13.51
C VAL A 62 17.74 2.29 14.16
N ALA A 63 17.31 1.30 13.36
CA ALA A 63 16.85 0.01 13.88
C ALA A 63 17.96 -0.76 14.64
N ILE A 64 19.21 -0.68 14.18
CA ILE A 64 20.37 -1.30 14.85
C ILE A 64 20.66 -0.59 16.18
N GLY A 65 20.59 0.73 16.22
CA GLY A 65 20.78 1.51 17.44
C GLY A 65 19.67 1.34 18.47
N LEU A 66 18.40 1.21 18.04
CA LEU A 66 17.28 0.86 18.92
C LEU A 66 17.47 -0.52 19.57
N LYS A 67 18.13 -1.44 18.86
CA LYS A 67 18.56 -2.74 19.41
C LYS A 67 19.84 -2.65 20.27
N LYS A 68 20.31 -1.44 20.55
CA LYS A 68 21.51 -1.13 21.33
C LYS A 68 22.79 -1.79 20.80
N ARG A 69 22.86 -2.04 19.49
CA ARG A 69 24.06 -2.63 18.85
C ARG A 69 25.06 -1.56 18.41
N ILE A 70 24.62 -0.31 18.31
CA ILE A 70 25.43 0.89 18.12
C ILE A 70 24.86 2.03 18.97
N LYS A 71 25.70 3.00 19.31
CA LYS A 71 25.32 4.24 20.00
C LYS A 71 24.90 5.29 18.98
N LEU A 72 23.63 5.69 19.04
CA LEU A 72 23.09 6.76 18.21
C LEU A 72 23.08 8.08 18.97
N LEU A 73 23.49 9.14 18.29
CA LEU A 73 23.23 10.51 18.71
C LEU A 73 22.41 11.20 17.61
N CYS A 74 21.24 11.69 17.97
CA CYS A 74 20.38 12.48 17.10
C CYS A 74 20.36 13.91 17.63
N ILE A 75 20.68 14.88 16.79
CA ILE A 75 20.71 16.30 17.16
C ILE A 75 19.91 17.12 16.15
N ASP A 76 19.15 18.08 16.66
CA ASP A 76 18.44 19.08 15.86
C ASP A 76 19.40 20.27 15.60
N THR A 77 19.85 20.41 14.36
CA THR A 77 20.83 21.39 13.89
C THR A 77 20.54 21.90 12.48
N ASP A 78 20.65 23.21 12.26
CA ASP A 78 20.52 23.91 10.97
C ASP A 78 21.78 23.81 10.08
N TRP A 79 22.64 22.83 10.32
CA TRP A 79 23.95 22.70 9.67
C TRP A 79 23.85 22.47 8.16
N PHE A 80 22.73 21.91 7.70
CA PHE A 80 22.49 21.62 6.30
C PHE A 80 21.12 22.16 5.90
N ARG A 81 21.09 23.03 4.89
CA ARG A 81 19.86 23.39 4.19
C ARG A 81 19.66 22.42 3.03
N PHE A 82 18.62 21.59 3.11
CA PHE A 82 18.31 20.64 2.04
C PHE A 82 17.07 21.05 1.28
N ASP A 83 17.29 21.38 0.01
CA ASP A 83 16.21 21.57 -0.96
C ASP A 83 16.07 20.31 -1.81
N GLN A 84 15.00 19.57 -1.55
CA GLN A 84 14.67 18.34 -2.26
C GLN A 84 14.33 18.59 -3.74
N SER A 85 13.82 19.78 -4.07
CA SER A 85 13.48 20.15 -5.45
C SER A 85 14.72 20.46 -6.28
N ALA A 86 15.81 20.90 -5.64
CA ALA A 86 17.11 21.14 -6.26
C ALA A 86 17.98 19.87 -6.35
N SER A 87 17.59 18.76 -5.72
CA SER A 87 18.36 17.51 -5.72
C SER A 87 18.08 16.70 -7.00
N ILE A 88 18.97 16.82 -7.99
CA ILE A 88 18.86 16.12 -9.29
C ILE A 88 18.70 14.60 -9.11
N SER A 89 19.48 13.99 -8.20
CA SER A 89 19.40 12.55 -7.94
C SER A 89 18.07 12.14 -7.32
N PHE A 90 17.51 12.97 -6.43
CA PHE A 90 16.19 12.72 -5.85
C PHE A 90 15.08 12.85 -6.90
N VAL A 91 15.12 13.91 -7.71
CA VAL A 91 14.13 14.14 -8.77
C VAL A 91 14.18 13.01 -9.80
N ALA A 92 15.38 12.64 -10.27
CA ALA A 92 15.55 11.54 -11.21
C ALA A 92 15.05 10.21 -10.64
N ARG A 93 15.40 9.87 -9.39
CA ARG A 93 14.94 8.64 -8.75
C ARG A 93 13.42 8.63 -8.55
N LYS A 94 12.83 9.75 -8.15
CA LYS A 94 11.38 9.90 -8.02
C LYS A 94 10.71 9.66 -9.37
N GLN A 95 11.24 10.26 -10.44
CA GLN A 95 10.73 10.06 -11.80
C GLN A 95 10.84 8.58 -12.21
N THR A 96 11.98 7.92 -11.99
CA THR A 96 12.13 6.49 -12.30
C THR A 96 11.12 5.60 -11.56
N VAL A 97 10.81 5.90 -10.29
CA VAL A 97 9.79 5.15 -9.54
C VAL A 97 8.39 5.39 -10.13
N ILE A 98 8.07 6.64 -10.48
CA ILE A 98 6.81 6.99 -11.15
C ILE A 98 6.73 6.26 -12.49
N ASP A 99 7.77 6.35 -13.32
CA ASP A 99 7.83 5.68 -14.62
C ASP A 99 7.68 4.17 -14.48
N TYR A 100 8.31 3.55 -13.48
CA TYR A 100 8.15 2.13 -13.22
C TYR A 100 6.71 1.78 -12.85
N VAL A 101 6.09 2.54 -11.94
CA VAL A 101 4.69 2.32 -11.53
C VAL A 101 3.72 2.55 -12.68
N ASP A 102 3.96 3.57 -13.51
CA ASP A 102 3.12 3.88 -14.66
C ASP A 102 3.21 2.79 -15.75
N ASN A 103 4.38 2.18 -15.93
CA ASN A 103 4.61 1.08 -16.86
C ASN A 103 4.35 -0.31 -16.27
N TYR A 104 4.17 -0.42 -14.95
CA TYR A 104 3.84 -1.67 -14.30
C TYR A 104 2.35 -1.95 -14.47
N VAL A 105 2.04 -3.04 -15.18
CA VAL A 105 0.67 -3.50 -15.39
C VAL A 105 0.52 -4.85 -14.72
N VAL A 106 -0.31 -4.89 -13.67
CA VAL A 106 -0.64 -6.14 -12.95
C VAL A 106 -1.47 -7.08 -13.81
N TRP A 107 -2.32 -6.50 -14.66
CA TRP A 107 -3.35 -7.20 -15.40
C TRP A 107 -2.94 -7.46 -16.85
N SER A 108 -3.08 -8.69 -17.32
CA SER A 108 -3.19 -9.01 -18.74
C SER A 108 -4.54 -8.57 -19.32
N ASP A 109 -4.63 -8.44 -20.64
CA ASP A 109 -5.87 -8.12 -21.32
C ASP A 109 -6.96 -9.18 -21.07
N GLU A 110 -6.56 -10.46 -21.00
CA GLU A 110 -7.46 -11.56 -20.64
C GLU A 110 -8.03 -11.41 -19.24
N GLU A 111 -7.21 -11.05 -18.24
CA GLU A 111 -7.66 -10.85 -16.86
C GLU A 111 -8.58 -9.63 -16.72
N ILE A 112 -8.33 -8.55 -17.47
CA ILE A 112 -9.23 -7.39 -17.56
C ILE A 112 -10.59 -7.81 -18.11
N GLU A 113 -10.60 -8.63 -19.17
CA GLU A 113 -11.86 -9.10 -19.75
C GLU A 113 -12.60 -10.05 -18.80
N GLU A 114 -11.89 -10.95 -18.12
CA GLU A 114 -12.50 -11.84 -17.13
C GLU A 114 -13.13 -11.08 -15.96
N VAL A 115 -12.45 -10.07 -15.39
CA VAL A 115 -13.03 -9.29 -14.29
C VAL A 115 -14.21 -8.43 -14.75
N ARG A 116 -14.21 -7.93 -15.99
CA ARG A 116 -15.38 -7.25 -16.59
C ARG A 116 -16.58 -8.19 -16.68
N ILE A 117 -16.38 -9.45 -17.07
CA ILE A 117 -17.46 -10.44 -17.11
C ILE A 117 -18.03 -10.70 -15.70
N ILE A 118 -17.17 -10.78 -14.66
CA ILE A 118 -17.62 -10.88 -13.26
C ILE A 118 -18.44 -9.65 -12.87
N MET A 119 -17.95 -8.45 -13.18
CA MET A 119 -18.61 -7.18 -12.89
C MET A 119 -19.97 -7.05 -13.57
N HIS A 120 -20.08 -7.44 -14.85
CA HIS A 120 -21.35 -7.45 -15.57
C HIS A 120 -22.35 -8.42 -14.93
N TYR A 121 -21.89 -9.60 -14.54
CA TYR A 121 -22.73 -10.56 -13.81
C TYR A 121 -23.22 -9.97 -12.47
N LEU A 122 -22.33 -9.39 -11.66
CA LEU A 122 -22.68 -8.80 -10.38
C LEU A 122 -23.68 -7.66 -10.54
N SER A 123 -23.49 -6.80 -11.55
CA SER A 123 -24.43 -5.73 -11.89
C SER A 123 -25.80 -6.25 -12.32
N ALA A 124 -25.85 -7.31 -13.13
CA ALA A 124 -27.10 -7.92 -13.56
C ALA A 124 -27.85 -8.53 -12.36
N VAL A 125 -27.14 -9.32 -11.55
CA VAL A 125 -27.71 -9.93 -10.34
C VAL A 125 -28.22 -8.87 -9.37
N ALA A 126 -27.46 -7.80 -9.13
CA ALA A 126 -27.87 -6.69 -8.28
C ALA A 126 -29.15 -6.02 -8.80
N SER A 127 -29.24 -5.77 -10.11
CA SER A 127 -30.44 -5.21 -10.73
C SER A 127 -31.66 -6.14 -10.60
N GLU A 128 -31.48 -7.45 -10.71
CA GLU A 128 -32.57 -8.43 -10.62
C GLU A 128 -33.15 -8.56 -9.21
N VAL A 129 -32.33 -8.30 -8.18
CA VAL A 129 -32.78 -8.32 -6.78
C VAL A 129 -33.06 -6.93 -6.21
N ASP A 130 -33.10 -5.90 -7.06
CA ASP A 130 -33.32 -4.48 -6.69
C ASP A 130 -32.34 -3.96 -5.63
N VAL A 131 -31.06 -4.31 -5.79
CA VAL A 131 -29.97 -3.92 -4.89
C VAL A 131 -29.00 -2.98 -5.61
N LYS A 132 -28.58 -1.93 -4.91
CA LYS A 132 -27.55 -1.02 -5.42
C LYS A 132 -26.17 -1.46 -4.95
N ILE A 133 -25.25 -1.59 -5.90
CA ILE A 133 -23.82 -1.79 -5.67
C ILE A 133 -23.05 -0.60 -6.24
N PHE A 134 -21.93 -0.24 -5.62
CA PHE A 134 -21.14 0.93 -6.00
C PHE A 134 -19.67 0.57 -6.11
N LEU A 135 -18.93 1.23 -7.00
CA LEU A 135 -17.47 1.16 -6.99
C LEU A 135 -16.93 1.70 -5.66
N HIS A 136 -15.87 1.09 -5.14
CA HIS A 136 -15.28 1.43 -3.84
C HIS A 136 -13.76 1.62 -3.94
N ALA A 137 -13.18 2.31 -2.95
CA ALA A 137 -11.74 2.49 -2.75
C ALA A 137 -10.90 2.75 -4.03
N GLY A 138 -9.88 1.92 -4.29
CA GLY A 138 -8.96 2.05 -5.42
C GLY A 138 -9.67 1.98 -6.76
N THR A 139 -10.65 1.09 -6.88
CA THR A 139 -11.46 0.93 -8.09
C THR A 139 -12.25 2.19 -8.44
N LEU A 140 -12.92 2.83 -7.47
CA LEU A 140 -13.64 4.09 -7.69
C LEU A 140 -12.67 5.20 -8.11
N LEU A 141 -11.52 5.31 -7.43
CA LEU A 141 -10.52 6.32 -7.74
C LEU A 141 -9.94 6.12 -9.14
N GLY A 142 -9.63 4.88 -9.54
CA GLY A 142 -9.16 4.53 -10.87
C GLY A 142 -10.17 4.91 -11.94
N ALA A 143 -11.44 4.56 -11.74
CA ALA A 143 -12.53 4.90 -12.66
C ALA A 143 -12.65 6.42 -12.87
N ILE A 144 -12.57 7.22 -11.80
CA ILE A 144 -12.66 8.69 -11.88
C ILE A 144 -11.40 9.30 -12.50
N ARG A 145 -10.21 8.89 -12.04
CA ARG A 145 -8.95 9.54 -12.40
C ARG A 145 -8.44 9.15 -13.78
N HIS A 146 -8.65 7.88 -14.15
CA HIS A 146 -8.05 7.29 -15.35
C HIS A 146 -9.09 6.70 -16.32
N GLY A 147 -10.36 6.61 -15.93
CA GLY A 147 -11.39 5.94 -16.73
C GLY A 147 -11.23 4.42 -16.80
N LYS A 148 -10.38 3.83 -15.95
CA LYS A 148 -10.04 2.40 -15.93
C LYS A 148 -9.48 1.97 -14.57
N ILE A 149 -9.33 0.67 -14.36
CA ILE A 149 -8.59 0.10 -13.22
C ILE A 149 -7.17 0.68 -13.24
N MET A 150 -6.63 1.05 -12.07
CA MET A 150 -5.25 1.54 -11.99
C MET A 150 -4.30 0.40 -12.37
N ASN A 151 -3.27 0.68 -13.19
CA ASN A 151 -2.40 -0.37 -13.72
C ASN A 151 -1.69 -1.20 -12.60
N TRP A 152 -1.47 -0.58 -11.44
CA TRP A 152 -0.83 -1.18 -10.26
C TRP A 152 -1.81 -1.71 -9.20
N ASP A 153 -3.13 -1.55 -9.37
CA ASP A 153 -4.12 -2.17 -8.48
C ASP A 153 -4.17 -3.68 -8.75
N ASP A 154 -4.40 -4.49 -7.72
CA ASP A 154 -4.45 -5.95 -7.80
C ASP A 154 -5.83 -6.54 -7.51
N ASP A 155 -6.85 -5.70 -7.39
CA ASP A 155 -8.23 -6.12 -7.17
C ASP A 155 -9.26 -5.16 -7.79
N VAL A 156 -10.53 -5.56 -7.67
CA VAL A 156 -11.69 -4.71 -7.97
C VAL A 156 -12.59 -4.69 -6.75
N ASP A 157 -12.89 -3.50 -6.26
CA ASP A 157 -13.67 -3.24 -5.06
C ASP A 157 -15.06 -2.69 -5.39
N LEU A 158 -16.07 -3.37 -4.85
CA LEU A 158 -17.45 -2.91 -4.78
C LEU A 158 -17.87 -2.72 -3.33
N MET A 159 -18.87 -1.89 -3.10
CA MET A 159 -19.55 -1.78 -1.81
C MET A 159 -21.05 -1.96 -1.95
N ILE A 160 -21.64 -2.48 -0.88
CA ILE A 160 -23.07 -2.71 -0.74
C ILE A 160 -23.51 -2.37 0.69
N ASP A 161 -24.71 -1.79 0.80
CA ASP A 161 -25.34 -1.58 2.10
C ASP A 161 -25.64 -2.92 2.79
N LYS A 162 -25.30 -3.02 4.07
CA LYS A 162 -25.54 -4.19 4.92
C LYS A 162 -27.00 -4.66 4.88
N LYS A 163 -27.97 -3.75 4.78
CA LYS A 163 -29.39 -4.14 4.73
C LYS A 163 -29.74 -4.91 3.46
N ASP A 164 -29.03 -4.63 2.36
CA ASP A 164 -29.27 -5.18 1.03
C ASP A 164 -28.34 -6.38 0.74
N SER A 165 -27.24 -6.52 1.48
CA SER A 165 -26.21 -7.52 1.21
C SER A 165 -26.73 -8.95 1.17
N LYS A 166 -27.69 -9.28 2.02
CA LYS A 166 -28.23 -10.64 2.09
C LYS A 166 -28.88 -11.08 0.77
N ALA A 167 -29.69 -10.21 0.15
CA ALA A 167 -30.40 -10.54 -1.09
C ALA A 167 -29.42 -10.81 -2.24
N LEU A 168 -28.40 -9.95 -2.38
CA LEU A 168 -27.37 -10.11 -3.39
C LEU A 168 -26.54 -11.38 -3.19
N LEU A 169 -26.03 -11.59 -1.97
CA LEU A 169 -25.16 -12.73 -1.65
C LEU A 169 -25.89 -14.07 -1.81
N ASP A 170 -27.13 -14.18 -1.31
CA ASP A 170 -27.95 -15.39 -1.45
C ASP A 170 -28.19 -15.73 -2.92
N ARG A 171 -28.39 -14.70 -3.76
CA ARG A 171 -28.57 -14.88 -5.20
C ARG A 171 -27.30 -15.35 -5.88
N ILE A 172 -26.14 -14.75 -5.59
CA ILE A 172 -24.85 -15.18 -6.14
C ILE A 172 -24.55 -16.63 -5.78
N ILE A 173 -24.78 -17.02 -4.51
CA ILE A 173 -24.56 -18.37 -4.01
C ILE A 173 -25.47 -19.38 -4.72
N ARG A 174 -26.73 -19.02 -4.97
CA ARG A 174 -27.72 -19.88 -5.64
C ARG A 174 -27.35 -20.17 -7.09
N ASP A 175 -26.83 -19.17 -7.80
CA ASP A 175 -26.47 -19.28 -9.22
C ASP A 175 -25.29 -20.25 -9.43
N LYS A 176 -24.42 -20.42 -8.43
CA LYS A 176 -23.22 -21.30 -8.46
C LYS A 176 -22.29 -21.06 -9.65
N LYS A 177 -22.43 -19.91 -10.30
CA LYS A 177 -21.61 -19.51 -11.45
C LYS A 177 -20.22 -19.03 -11.01
N TYR A 178 -20.16 -18.41 -9.83
CA TYR A 178 -18.94 -17.92 -9.21
C TYR A 178 -18.81 -18.48 -7.80
N ASN A 179 -17.57 -18.68 -7.38
CA ASN A 179 -17.26 -18.97 -5.98
C ASN A 179 -17.32 -17.67 -5.17
N ILE A 180 -17.71 -17.79 -3.92
CA ILE A 180 -17.80 -16.66 -3.00
C ILE A 180 -17.44 -17.10 -1.58
N THR A 181 -16.54 -16.35 -0.94
CA THR A 181 -16.19 -16.55 0.48
C THR A 181 -16.19 -15.23 1.23
N LYS A 182 -16.61 -15.29 2.49
CA LYS A 182 -16.55 -14.18 3.44
C LYS A 182 -15.15 -14.03 4.03
N TRP A 183 -14.66 -12.81 4.06
CA TRP A 183 -13.41 -12.41 4.69
C TRP A 183 -13.66 -11.30 5.71
N ILE A 184 -12.73 -11.18 6.66
CA ILE A 184 -12.73 -10.11 7.68
C ILE A 184 -11.40 -9.37 7.58
N TRP A 185 -11.47 -8.07 7.32
CA TRP A 185 -10.27 -7.24 7.31
C TRP A 185 -9.75 -7.07 8.73
N LYS A 186 -8.59 -7.67 9.02
CA LYS A 186 -8.00 -7.71 10.37
C LYS A 186 -7.83 -6.35 11.03
N THR A 187 -7.59 -5.29 10.26
CA THR A 187 -7.35 -3.94 10.80
C THR A 187 -8.62 -3.30 11.34
N THR A 188 -9.74 -3.45 10.63
CA THR A 188 -10.99 -2.72 10.95
C THR A 188 -12.10 -3.64 11.45
N GLY A 189 -11.94 -4.95 11.34
CA GLY A 189 -12.98 -5.95 11.60
C GLY A 189 -14.11 -5.94 10.57
N LYS A 190 -14.01 -5.14 9.50
CA LYS A 190 -15.06 -5.06 8.47
C LYS A 190 -15.10 -6.34 7.63
N ALA A 191 -16.33 -6.78 7.36
CA ALA A 191 -16.56 -7.93 6.50
C ALA A 191 -16.60 -7.50 5.03
N TYR A 192 -16.06 -8.36 4.18
CA TYR A 192 -16.18 -8.28 2.74
C TYR A 192 -16.29 -9.69 2.17
N TYR A 193 -16.75 -9.80 0.92
CA TYR A 193 -16.90 -11.07 0.23
C TYR A 193 -16.08 -11.04 -1.04
N LYS A 194 -15.24 -12.05 -1.24
CA LYS A 194 -14.46 -12.19 -2.46
C LYS A 194 -15.21 -13.08 -3.43
N VAL A 195 -15.35 -12.67 -4.68
CA VAL A 195 -16.08 -13.38 -5.75
C VAL A 195 -15.12 -13.67 -6.90
N TRP A 196 -15.04 -14.92 -7.35
CA TRP A 196 -14.11 -15.33 -8.41
C TRP A 196 -14.64 -16.49 -9.25
N LYS A 197 -14.06 -16.66 -10.44
CA LYS A 197 -14.41 -17.73 -11.38
C LYS A 197 -13.83 -19.08 -10.92
N PRO A 198 -14.62 -20.17 -10.92
CA PRO A 198 -14.08 -21.50 -10.66
C PRO A 198 -13.03 -21.89 -11.71
N GLY A 199 -11.89 -22.43 -11.26
CA GLY A 199 -10.83 -22.91 -12.16
C GLY A 199 -9.96 -21.82 -12.81
N GLY A 200 -10.00 -20.58 -12.31
CA GLY A 200 -9.09 -19.51 -12.73
C GLY A 200 -7.64 -19.71 -12.26
N TYR A 201 -6.80 -18.68 -12.44
CA TYR A 201 -5.40 -18.71 -12.01
C TYR A 201 -5.28 -18.79 -10.48
N LYS A 202 -4.73 -19.89 -9.96
CA LYS A 202 -4.65 -20.13 -8.53
C LYS A 202 -3.64 -19.19 -7.87
N VAL A 203 -4.08 -18.47 -6.84
CA VAL A 203 -3.19 -17.64 -6.02
C VAL A 203 -2.58 -18.51 -4.92
N GLU A 204 -1.25 -18.55 -4.84
CA GLU A 204 -0.54 -19.40 -3.87
C GLU A 204 -0.91 -19.01 -2.43
N GLY A 205 -1.29 -20.00 -1.63
CA GLY A 205 -1.71 -19.78 -0.23
C GLY A 205 -3.16 -19.34 -0.04
N PHE A 206 -3.92 -19.16 -1.13
CA PHE A 206 -5.32 -18.75 -1.07
C PHE A 206 -6.24 -19.74 -1.79
N GLU A 207 -7.52 -19.76 -1.38
CA GLU A 207 -8.55 -20.59 -2.03
C GLU A 207 -9.13 -19.97 -3.30
N TYR A 208 -8.99 -18.65 -3.44
CA TYR A 208 -9.50 -17.90 -4.57
C TYR A 208 -8.52 -17.89 -5.74
N THR A 209 -9.06 -17.57 -6.92
CA THR A 209 -8.27 -17.40 -8.14
C THR A 209 -8.29 -15.95 -8.57
N PHE A 210 -7.24 -15.53 -9.26
CA PHE A 210 -7.21 -14.25 -9.97
C PHE A 210 -7.86 -14.41 -11.36
N PRO A 211 -8.62 -13.42 -11.85
CA PRO A 211 -9.05 -12.21 -11.13
C PRO A 211 -10.26 -12.44 -10.22
N PHE A 212 -10.48 -11.52 -9.29
CA PHE A 212 -11.59 -11.55 -8.33
C PHE A 212 -12.16 -10.14 -8.08
N VAL A 213 -13.36 -10.08 -7.50
CA VAL A 213 -14.01 -8.85 -7.06
C VAL A 213 -14.30 -8.94 -5.57
N ASP A 214 -13.92 -7.92 -4.81
CA ASP A 214 -14.29 -7.77 -3.40
C ASP A 214 -15.58 -6.96 -3.26
N ILE A 215 -16.49 -7.45 -2.42
CA ILE A 215 -17.76 -6.80 -2.09
C ILE A 215 -17.75 -6.43 -0.62
N TRP A 216 -17.48 -5.16 -0.34
CA TRP A 216 -17.42 -4.57 0.99
C TRP A 216 -18.82 -4.32 1.55
N ILE A 217 -19.06 -4.80 2.78
CA ILE A 217 -20.31 -4.55 3.48
C ILE A 217 -20.17 -3.26 4.28
N VAL A 218 -21.01 -2.27 3.97
CA VAL A 218 -21.02 -0.96 4.64
C VAL A 218 -22.34 -0.72 5.35
N GLU A 219 -22.29 -0.11 6.53
CA GLU A 219 -23.47 0.39 7.23
C GLU A 219 -23.65 1.86 6.87
N THR A 220 -24.71 2.18 6.12
CA THR A 220 -25.01 3.56 5.73
C THR A 220 -26.06 4.22 6.62
N ASP A 221 -26.71 3.45 7.49
CA ASP A 221 -27.65 3.97 8.47
C ASP A 221 -26.86 4.58 9.64
N ARG A 222 -26.84 5.92 9.70
CA ARG A 222 -26.46 6.72 10.86
C ARG A 222 -27.69 7.41 11.43
#